data_AF-A0A4U9DF45-F1
#
_entry.id   AF-A0A4U9DF45-F1
#
_cell.length_a   1.000
_cell.length_b   1.000
_cell.length_c   1.000
_cell.angle_alpha   90.00
_cell.angle_beta   90.00
_cell.angle_gamma   90.00
#
_symmetry.space_group_name_H-M   'P 1'
#
loop_
_entity.id
_entity.type
_entity.pdbx_description
1 polymer ?
#
loop_
_entity_poly.entity_id
_entity_poly.type
_entity_poly.pdbx_seq_one_letter_code
_entity_poly.pdbx_strand_id
1 'polypeptide(L)'
;MLALPKGYTGHVRDPKVWQHEGRWFMVLGPRICKSAVRCCCSAPRICTSGSGRRNCGSDLNGLRDAGYMWECPDLFPLADQHILICCPQGIAREADRYLNTYPAVWTAGRFDYASARFDHGALYELDAGFEFYAPQTMLAADGRRLLVGWMGVPDGEEMRQPTLATAGSTR
;
A
#
# COMPACT_ATOMS: atom_id res chain seq x y z
N MET A 1 19.68 -8.29 -9.55
CA MET A 1 18.80 -8.80 -8.47
C MET A 1 19.05 -7.96 -7.23
N LEU A 2 18.04 -7.28 -6.69
CA LEU A 2 18.17 -6.47 -5.47
C LEU A 2 18.40 -7.39 -4.27
N ALA A 3 19.50 -7.22 -3.55
CA ALA A 3 19.81 -8.04 -2.38
C ALA A 3 18.84 -7.72 -1.22
N LEU A 4 18.28 -8.77 -0.62
CA LEU A 4 17.45 -8.69 0.58
C LEU A 4 18.30 -8.18 1.75
N PRO A 5 17.89 -7.09 2.43
CA PRO A 5 18.65 -6.59 3.57
C PRO A 5 18.46 -7.46 4.82
N LYS A 6 19.47 -7.50 5.70
CA LYS A 6 19.35 -8.10 7.04
C LYS A 6 18.13 -7.51 7.78
N GLY A 7 17.25 -8.38 8.29
CA GLY A 7 16.02 -8.03 9.03
C GLY A 7 14.72 -8.12 8.24
N TYR A 8 14.76 -8.49 6.95
CA TYR A 8 13.58 -8.67 6.11
C TYR A 8 13.35 -10.15 5.79
N THR A 9 12.10 -10.59 5.87
CA THR A 9 11.69 -11.83 5.19
C THR A 9 11.67 -11.57 3.69
N GLY A 10 11.86 -12.59 2.85
CA GLY A 10 12.08 -12.49 1.40
C GLY A 10 11.00 -11.81 0.54
N HIS A 11 10.02 -11.13 1.16
CA HIS A 11 8.86 -10.51 0.54
C HIS A 11 8.96 -8.98 0.55
N VAL A 12 9.59 -8.45 -0.50
CA VAL A 12 9.54 -7.02 -0.84
C VAL A 12 8.91 -6.94 -2.23
N ARG A 13 7.66 -6.51 -2.31
CA ARG A 13 6.86 -6.46 -3.55
C ARG A 13 6.03 -5.19 -3.64
N ASP A 14 5.39 -5.00 -4.78
CA ASP A 14 4.40 -3.96 -5.08
C ASP A 14 4.93 -2.51 -5.00
N PRO A 15 5.88 -2.12 -5.87
CA PRO A 15 6.37 -0.74 -5.89
C PRO A 15 5.33 0.21 -6.50
N LYS A 16 5.02 1.28 -5.77
CA LYS A 16 4.47 2.51 -6.37
C LYS A 16 5.56 3.56 -6.45
N VAL A 17 5.79 4.07 -7.66
CA VAL A 17 6.85 5.04 -7.96
C VAL A 17 6.22 6.34 -8.48
N TRP A 18 6.75 7.48 -8.05
CA TRP A 18 6.36 8.78 -8.57
C TRP A 18 7.52 9.78 -8.53
N GLN A 19 7.40 10.88 -9.28
CA GLN A 19 8.38 11.96 -9.30
C GLN A 19 7.80 13.20 -8.60
N HIS A 20 8.63 13.89 -7.82
CA HIS A 20 8.30 15.19 -7.21
C HIS A 20 9.55 16.07 -7.24
N GLU A 21 9.44 17.27 -7.81
CA GLU A 21 10.54 18.24 -7.94
C GLU A 21 11.84 17.63 -8.50
N GLY A 22 11.72 16.83 -9.56
CA GLY A 22 12.87 16.18 -10.21
C GLY A 22 13.44 14.98 -9.47
N ARG A 23 12.95 14.66 -8.26
CA ARG A 23 13.37 13.51 -7.45
C ARG A 23 12.38 12.34 -7.59
N TRP A 24 12.89 11.13 -7.65
CA TRP A 24 12.07 9.91 -7.69
C TRP A 24 11.85 9.38 -6.28
N PHE A 25 10.61 8.98 -6.01
CA PHE A 25 10.15 8.39 -4.77
C PHE A 25 9.52 7.04 -5.07
N MET A 26 9.67 6.10 -4.16
CA MET A 26 9.08 4.77 -4.23
C MET A 26 8.55 4.39 -2.86
N VAL A 27 7.31 3.91 -2.79
CA VAL A 27 6.76 3.25 -1.61
C VAL A 27 6.68 1.74 -1.86
N LEU A 28 7.06 0.97 -0.84
CA LEU A 28 7.07 -0.50 -0.86
C LEU A 28 6.35 -1.04 0.37
N GLY A 29 5.75 -2.22 0.22
CA GLY A 29 5.10 -2.99 1.27
C GLY A 29 6.01 -4.11 1.76
N PRO A 30 6.90 -3.88 2.74
CA PRO A 30 7.73 -4.95 3.27
C PRO A 30 7.00 -5.74 4.36
N ARG A 31 7.19 -7.06 4.36
CA ARG A 31 6.90 -7.90 5.53
C ARG A 31 8.03 -7.76 6.55
N ILE A 32 7.80 -7.00 7.61
CA ILE A 32 8.75 -6.80 8.73
C ILE A 32 8.12 -7.38 10.00
N CYS A 33 8.91 -7.97 10.89
CA CYS A 33 8.48 -8.39 12.24
C CYS A 33 7.88 -7.25 13.11
N LYS A 34 7.89 -6.01 12.60
CA LYS A 34 7.24 -4.79 13.09
C LYS A 34 6.85 -3.97 11.85
N SER A 35 5.57 -3.94 11.52
CA SER A 35 5.01 -3.52 10.23
C SER A 35 5.48 -2.10 9.86
N ALA A 36 6.07 -1.85 8.68
CA ALA A 36 6.35 -0.46 8.30
C ALA A 36 6.36 -0.30 6.79
N VAL A 37 5.57 0.64 6.28
CA VAL A 37 5.69 1.13 4.91
C VAL A 37 7.01 1.89 4.80
N ARG A 38 7.80 1.67 3.74
CA ARG A 38 9.07 2.38 3.54
C ARG A 38 9.02 3.18 2.25
N CYS A 39 9.39 4.46 2.35
CA CYS A 39 9.65 5.31 1.20
C CYS A 39 11.16 5.38 0.91
N CYS A 40 11.56 5.06 -0.32
CA CYS A 40 12.92 5.21 -0.83
C CYS A 40 12.97 6.40 -1.79
N CYS A 41 13.98 7.26 -1.65
CA CYS A 41 14.27 8.34 -2.60
C CYS A 41 15.43 7.92 -3.50
N SER A 42 15.35 8.18 -4.81
CA SER A 42 16.52 8.14 -5.69
C SER A 42 16.65 9.42 -6.51
N ALA A 43 17.87 9.96 -6.55
CA ALA A 43 18.33 10.93 -7.53
C ALA A 43 19.54 10.32 -8.27
N PRO A 44 19.94 10.82 -9.45
CA PRO A 44 19.30 10.65 -10.76
C PRO A 44 19.41 9.22 -11.35
N ARG A 45 19.84 8.22 -10.57
CA ARG A 45 19.83 6.81 -10.95
C ARG A 45 19.15 6.04 -9.83
N ILE A 46 18.21 5.14 -10.18
CA ILE A 46 17.52 4.24 -9.26
C ILE A 46 18.55 3.73 -8.23
N CYS A 47 18.40 4.18 -6.97
CA CYS A 47 19.40 3.94 -5.93
C CYS A 47 19.40 2.45 -5.56
N THR A 48 20.20 1.69 -6.29
CA THR A 48 20.74 0.42 -5.85
C THR A 48 21.84 0.73 -4.83
N SER A 49 21.50 0.59 -3.55
CA SER A 49 22.35 0.62 -2.36
C SER A 49 22.30 1.89 -1.48
N GLY A 50 22.03 1.65 -0.19
CA GLY A 50 22.72 2.34 0.91
C GLY A 50 22.09 3.58 1.53
N SER A 51 21.59 4.55 0.77
CA SER A 51 21.30 5.89 1.32
C SER A 51 19.79 6.19 1.39
N GLY A 52 19.26 6.38 2.61
CA GLY A 52 17.91 6.94 2.84
C GLY A 52 16.83 5.95 3.28
N ARG A 53 17.18 4.93 4.07
CA ARG A 53 16.22 3.99 4.68
C ARG A 53 15.48 4.65 5.85
N ARG A 54 14.21 5.02 5.68
CA ARG A 54 13.38 5.55 6.78
C ARG A 54 12.00 4.87 6.83
N ASN A 55 11.53 4.59 8.04
CA ASN A 55 10.27 3.87 8.30
C ASN A 55 9.10 4.88 8.25
N CYS A 56 8.02 4.51 7.58
CA CYS A 56 6.80 5.30 7.39
C CYS A 56 5.54 4.49 7.80
N GLY A 57 5.62 3.55 8.75
CA GLY A 57 4.46 2.74 9.17
C GLY A 57 4.59 2.06 10.55
N SER A 58 3.45 1.49 11.00
CA SER A 58 2.99 0.92 12.30
C SER A 58 3.55 1.43 13.63
N ASP A 59 4.82 1.80 13.69
CA ASP A 59 5.45 2.43 14.86
C ASP A 59 5.11 3.93 14.97
N LEU A 60 4.36 4.48 14.01
CA LEU A 60 3.80 5.83 14.02
C LEU A 60 2.29 5.76 14.32
N ASN A 61 1.83 6.60 15.24
CA ASN A 61 0.42 6.80 15.60
C ASN A 61 -0.34 5.55 16.08
N GLY A 62 0.34 4.63 16.77
CA GLY A 62 -0.31 3.57 17.55
C GLY A 62 -0.84 2.38 16.75
N LEU A 63 -0.52 2.27 15.45
CA LEU A 63 -0.95 1.19 14.56
C LEU A 63 -0.21 -0.15 14.79
N ARG A 64 0.22 -0.44 16.02
CA ARG A 64 1.00 -1.65 16.36
C ARG A 64 0.30 -2.96 15.99
N ASP A 65 -1.03 -2.94 15.90
CA ASP A 65 -1.87 -4.10 15.58
C ASP A 65 -2.52 -4.02 14.18
N ALA A 66 -2.06 -3.11 13.31
CA ALA A 66 -2.60 -2.91 11.97
C ALA A 66 -2.13 -3.95 10.93
N GLY A 67 -2.03 -5.22 11.33
CA GLY A 67 -1.60 -6.32 10.47
C GLY A 67 -0.08 -6.48 10.34
N TYR A 68 0.34 -7.69 9.96
CA TYR A 68 1.75 -8.09 9.86
C TYR A 68 2.36 -7.82 8.48
N MET A 69 1.54 -7.50 7.48
CA MET A 69 1.96 -7.23 6.11
C MET A 69 1.04 -6.20 5.47
N TRP A 70 1.60 -5.20 4.79
CA TRP A 70 0.84 -4.18 4.06
C TRP A 70 1.15 -4.35 2.58
N GLU A 71 0.21 -4.90 1.82
CA GLU A 71 0.35 -5.13 0.38
C GLU A 71 -0.14 -3.93 -0.43
N CYS A 72 0.28 -3.89 -1.70
CA CYS A 72 -0.19 -2.92 -2.70
C CYS A 72 -0.22 -1.47 -2.20
N PRO A 73 0.89 -0.92 -1.65
CA PRO A 73 0.88 0.45 -1.18
C PRO A 73 0.78 1.44 -2.35
N ASP A 74 -0.09 2.42 -2.21
CA ASP A 74 -0.22 3.54 -3.14
C ASP A 74 -0.27 4.86 -2.36
N LEU A 75 0.79 5.68 -2.48
CA LEU A 75 0.90 6.99 -1.85
C LEU A 75 0.80 8.09 -2.89
N PHE A 76 -0.12 9.03 -2.70
CA PHE A 76 -0.32 10.12 -3.63
C PHE A 76 -0.88 11.39 -2.98
N PRO A 77 -0.63 12.58 -3.57
CA PRO A 77 -1.30 13.80 -3.14
C PRO A 77 -2.76 13.83 -3.62
N LEU A 78 -3.65 14.31 -2.76
CA LEU A 78 -5.05 14.62 -3.05
C LEU A 78 -5.44 15.87 -2.25
N ALA A 79 -5.82 16.94 -2.97
CA ALA A 79 -6.03 18.27 -2.38
C ALA A 79 -4.81 18.72 -1.55
N ASP A 80 -4.99 19.05 -0.27
CA ASP A 80 -3.98 19.54 0.66
C ASP A 80 -3.30 18.43 1.50
N GLN A 81 -3.61 17.17 1.20
CA GLN A 81 -3.14 16.00 1.95
C GLN A 81 -2.49 14.96 1.04
N HIS A 82 -1.82 13.99 1.67
CA HIS A 82 -1.38 12.75 1.04
C HIS A 82 -2.24 11.60 1.52
N ILE A 83 -2.67 10.76 0.58
CA ILE A 83 -3.43 9.56 0.83
C ILE A 83 -2.51 8.37 0.63
N LEU A 84 -2.45 7.48 1.61
CA LEU A 84 -1.86 6.16 1.49
C LEU A 84 -3.00 5.15 1.44
N ILE A 85 -3.05 4.37 0.37
CA ILE A 85 -3.90 3.18 0.24
C ILE A 85 -3.00 1.95 0.39
N CYS A 86 -3.48 0.91 1.06
CA CYS A 86 -2.81 -0.38 1.15
C CYS A 86 -3.78 -1.50 1.53
N CYS A 87 -3.30 -2.73 1.52
CA CYS A 87 -4.04 -3.91 1.94
C CYS A 87 -3.35 -4.58 3.14
N PRO A 88 -3.72 -4.22 4.39
CA PRO A 88 -3.16 -4.84 5.58
C PRO A 88 -3.68 -6.27 5.75
N GLN A 89 -2.78 -7.25 5.78
CA GLN A 89 -3.08 -8.62 6.17
C GLN A 89 -2.99 -8.78 7.69
N GLY A 90 -4.03 -9.37 8.29
CA GLY A 90 -4.08 -9.65 9.72
C GLY A 90 -4.58 -8.50 10.59
N ILE A 91 -5.28 -7.51 10.01
CA ILE A 91 -6.07 -6.56 10.80
C ILE A 91 -7.23 -7.30 11.50
N ALA A 92 -7.51 -6.94 12.76
CA ALA A 92 -8.60 -7.55 13.50
C ALA A 92 -9.95 -7.13 12.90
N ARG A 93 -10.85 -8.10 12.73
CA ARG A 93 -12.23 -7.84 12.29
C ARG A 93 -12.97 -7.06 13.37
N GLU A 94 -13.73 -6.06 12.97
CA GLU A 94 -14.67 -5.34 13.84
C GLU A 94 -16.10 -5.86 13.59
N ALA A 95 -17.09 -5.36 14.34
CA ALA A 95 -18.48 -5.84 14.23
C ALA A 95 -19.07 -5.61 12.83
N ASP A 96 -18.71 -4.51 12.20
CA ASP A 96 -19.23 -4.03 10.91
C ASP A 96 -18.13 -3.62 9.91
N ARG A 97 -16.85 -3.77 10.26
CA ARG A 97 -15.70 -3.35 9.43
C ARG A 97 -14.65 -4.44 9.33
N TYR A 98 -13.86 -4.38 8.25
CA TYR A 98 -12.77 -5.31 7.98
C TYR A 98 -13.27 -6.76 7.86
N LEU A 99 -14.41 -6.91 7.18
CA LEU A 99 -15.08 -8.21 7.06
C LEU A 99 -14.54 -9.06 5.91
N ASN A 100 -13.72 -8.51 5.02
CA ASN A 100 -12.99 -9.29 4.03
C ASN A 100 -11.80 -10.00 4.68
N THR A 101 -11.35 -11.12 4.11
CA THR A 101 -10.16 -11.85 4.58
C THR A 101 -8.96 -10.91 4.68
N TYR A 102 -8.80 -10.06 3.67
CA TYR A 102 -7.83 -8.96 3.66
C TYR A 102 -8.55 -7.70 3.14
N PRO A 103 -8.76 -6.67 3.97
CA PRO A 103 -9.42 -5.45 3.52
C PRO A 103 -8.46 -4.51 2.79
N ALA A 104 -8.99 -3.73 1.85
CA ALA A 104 -8.32 -2.53 1.34
C ALA A 104 -8.64 -1.35 2.26
N VAL A 105 -7.61 -0.61 2.67
CA VAL A 105 -7.75 0.53 3.58
C VAL A 105 -7.03 1.76 3.05
N TRP A 106 -7.40 2.92 3.58
CA TRP A 106 -6.71 4.17 3.34
C TRP A 106 -6.47 4.96 4.63
N THR A 107 -5.48 5.84 4.60
CA THR A 107 -5.26 6.88 5.61
C THR A 107 -4.83 8.18 4.93
N ALA A 108 -5.29 9.30 5.47
CA ALA A 108 -4.80 10.63 5.10
C ALA A 108 -3.68 11.09 6.03
N GLY A 109 -2.80 11.93 5.50
CA GLY A 109 -1.67 12.46 6.23
C GLY A 109 -0.90 13.52 5.47
N ARG A 110 0.32 13.80 5.94
CA ARG A 110 1.28 14.68 5.31
C ARG A 110 2.55 13.91 5.00
N PHE A 111 2.93 13.89 3.73
CA PHE A 111 4.23 13.37 3.32
C PHE A 111 5.26 14.51 3.24
N ASP A 112 6.30 14.42 4.06
CA ASP A 112 7.45 15.31 4.00
C ASP A 112 8.48 14.75 3.01
N TYR A 113 8.64 15.42 1.87
CA TYR A 113 9.57 15.05 0.80
C TYR A 113 11.06 15.24 1.16
N ALA A 114 11.39 16.05 2.17
CA ALA A 114 12.75 16.23 2.66
C ALA A 114 13.15 15.06 3.56
N SER A 115 12.30 14.71 4.53
CA SER A 115 12.57 13.60 5.45
C SER A 115 12.09 12.24 4.94
N ALA A 116 11.31 12.19 3.85
CA ALA A 116 10.63 10.98 3.36
C ALA A 116 9.85 10.29 4.48
N ARG A 117 9.10 11.07 5.27
CA ARG A 117 8.24 10.59 6.36
C ARG A 117 6.79 10.87 6.02
N PHE A 118 5.93 9.91 6.34
CA PHE A 118 4.49 10.05 6.22
C PHE A 118 3.90 10.08 7.63
N ASP A 119 3.40 11.24 8.05
CA ASP A 119 2.64 11.39 9.29
C ASP A 119 1.16 11.32 8.95
N HIS A 120 0.42 10.40 9.56
CA HIS A 120 -0.91 10.00 9.07
C HIS A 120 -1.89 9.72 10.20
N GLY A 121 -3.19 9.84 9.91
CA GLY A 121 -4.26 9.54 10.85
C GLY A 121 -4.54 8.05 11.02
N ALA A 122 -5.78 7.77 11.42
CA ALA A 122 -6.33 6.42 11.55
C ALA A 122 -6.56 5.76 10.18
N LEU A 123 -6.68 4.43 10.19
CA LEU A 123 -7.03 3.63 9.02
C LEU A 123 -8.55 3.57 8.85
N TYR A 124 -8.98 3.69 7.61
CA TYR A 124 -10.36 3.58 7.18
C TYR A 124 -10.48 2.53 6.09
N GLU A 125 -11.56 1.76 6.10
CA GLU A 125 -11.84 0.82 5.03
C GLU A 125 -12.16 1.59 3.75
N LEU A 126 -11.58 1.16 2.62
CA LEU A 126 -11.74 1.84 1.34
C LEU A 126 -13.05 1.46 0.64
N ASP A 127 -13.45 0.20 0.78
CA ASP A 127 -14.68 -0.36 0.20
C ASP A 127 -15.27 -1.38 1.19
N ALA A 128 -16.55 -1.18 1.55
CA ALA A 128 -17.28 -2.03 2.51
C ALA A 128 -18.00 -3.22 1.82
N GLY A 129 -17.77 -3.42 0.53
CA GLY A 129 -18.26 -4.56 -0.24
C GLY A 129 -17.48 -5.83 0.03
N PHE A 130 -17.97 -6.93 -0.55
CA PHE A 130 -17.49 -8.28 -0.24
C PHE A 130 -16.27 -8.71 -1.06
N GLU A 131 -16.01 -8.06 -2.20
CA GLU A 131 -14.99 -8.46 -3.17
C GLU A 131 -14.23 -7.25 -3.70
N PHE A 132 -13.30 -6.73 -2.90
CA PHE A 132 -12.44 -5.61 -3.30
C PHE A 132 -11.04 -5.71 -2.68
N TYR A 133 -10.01 -5.78 -3.53
CA TYR A 133 -8.62 -5.90 -3.11
C TYR A 133 -7.63 -5.23 -4.08
N ALA A 134 -6.38 -5.07 -3.64
CA ALA A 134 -5.25 -4.59 -4.44
C ALA A 134 -5.53 -3.33 -5.31
N PRO A 135 -6.14 -2.25 -4.74
CA PRO A 135 -6.39 -1.04 -5.48
C PRO A 135 -5.09 -0.35 -5.91
N GLN A 136 -5.08 0.19 -7.13
CA GLN A 136 -4.04 1.07 -7.62
C GLN A 136 -4.65 2.31 -8.28
N THR A 137 -4.01 3.46 -8.05
CA THR A 137 -4.42 4.73 -8.63
C THR A 137 -3.48 5.21 -9.74
N MET A 138 -4.03 5.99 -10.67
CA MET A 138 -3.26 6.78 -11.62
C MET A 138 -3.81 8.19 -11.75
N LEU A 139 -2.94 9.15 -12.02
CA LEU A 139 -3.35 10.51 -12.37
C LEU A 139 -3.58 10.58 -13.88
N ALA A 140 -4.80 10.85 -14.30
CA ALA A 140 -5.15 11.06 -15.69
C ALA A 140 -4.68 12.44 -16.18
N ALA A 141 -4.52 12.59 -17.51
CA ALA A 141 -4.07 13.84 -18.11
C ALA A 141 -5.02 15.04 -17.86
N ASP A 142 -6.28 14.76 -17.55
CA ASP A 142 -7.30 15.77 -17.21
C ASP A 142 -7.30 16.14 -15.71
N GLY A 143 -6.33 15.64 -14.94
CA GLY A 143 -6.18 15.93 -13.51
C GLY A 143 -7.01 15.04 -12.59
N ARG A 144 -7.86 14.15 -13.11
CA ARG A 144 -8.60 13.19 -12.28
C ARG A 144 -7.67 12.10 -11.77
N ARG A 145 -7.92 11.63 -10.56
CA ARG A 145 -7.31 10.39 -10.04
C ARG A 145 -8.27 9.24 -10.26
N LEU A 146 -7.84 8.27 -11.06
CA LEU A 146 -8.58 7.06 -11.33
C LEU A 146 -8.08 5.97 -10.39
N LEU A 147 -9.00 5.24 -9.77
CA LEU A 147 -8.71 4.10 -8.91
C LEU A 147 -9.31 2.86 -9.56
N VAL A 148 -8.53 1.79 -9.64
CA VAL A 148 -8.98 0.47 -10.09
C VAL A 148 -8.55 -0.54 -9.04
N GLY A 149 -9.49 -1.37 -8.59
CA GLY A 149 -9.24 -2.48 -7.67
C GLY A 149 -9.59 -3.82 -8.32
N TRP A 150 -9.01 -4.87 -7.80
CA TRP A 150 -9.42 -6.23 -8.13
C TRP A 150 -10.73 -6.54 -7.44
N MET A 151 -11.72 -6.96 -8.22
CA MET A 151 -12.97 -7.51 -7.72
C MET A 151 -12.76 -8.98 -7.33
N GLY A 152 -12.18 -9.16 -6.15
CA GLY A 152 -11.78 -10.44 -5.58
C GLY A 152 -10.96 -10.20 -4.32
N VAL A 153 -10.82 -11.20 -3.46
CA VAL A 153 -9.99 -11.12 -2.25
C VAL A 153 -9.12 -12.38 -2.22
N PRO A 154 -7.79 -12.28 -2.06
CA PRO A 154 -6.96 -13.47 -1.93
C PRO A 154 -7.43 -14.32 -0.76
N ASP A 155 -7.39 -15.65 -0.92
CA ASP A 155 -7.94 -16.61 0.04
C ASP A 155 -9.43 -16.37 0.40
N GLY A 156 -10.15 -15.63 -0.45
CA GLY A 156 -11.58 -15.39 -0.34
C GLY A 156 -12.42 -16.43 -1.08
N GLU A 157 -13.66 -16.07 -1.34
CA GLU A 157 -14.67 -16.94 -1.97
C GLU A 157 -14.61 -16.92 -3.50
N GLU A 158 -13.59 -16.29 -4.10
CA GLU A 158 -13.45 -16.14 -5.55
C GLU A 158 -13.53 -17.49 -6.28
N MET A 159 -12.92 -18.54 -5.72
CA MET A 159 -12.96 -19.90 -6.29
C MET A 159 -14.35 -20.57 -6.22
N ARG A 160 -15.30 -20.00 -5.47
CA ARG A 160 -16.70 -20.45 -5.39
C ARG A 160 -17.62 -19.66 -6.31
N GLN A 161 -17.12 -18.60 -6.97
CA GLN A 161 -17.89 -17.85 -7.94
C GLN A 161 -18.15 -18.73 -9.18
N PRO A 162 -19.37 -18.72 -9.76
CA PRO A 162 -19.71 -19.53 -10.93
C PRO A 162 -19.10 -18.93 -12.21
N THR A 163 -17.77 -18.97 -12.33
CA THR A 163 -17.02 -18.49 -13.49
C THR A 163 -16.70 -19.62 -14.46
N LEU A 164 -16.75 -19.34 -15.77
CA LEU A 164 -16.30 -20.27 -16.81
C LEU A 164 -14.76 -20.37 -16.78
N ALA A 165 -14.19 -21.50 -16.34
CA ALA A 165 -12.78 -21.94 -16.42
C ALA A 165 -11.64 -20.99 -15.95
N THR A 166 -11.91 -19.70 -15.71
CA THR A 166 -10.94 -18.67 -15.32
C THR A 166 -11.56 -17.76 -14.26
N ALA A 167 -10.92 -17.66 -13.08
CA ALA A 167 -11.24 -16.71 -12.02
C ALA A 167 -10.32 -15.47 -12.14
N GLY A 168 -10.82 -14.30 -11.74
CA GLY A 168 -10.18 -12.99 -11.92
C GLY A 168 -10.69 -12.24 -13.15
N SER A 169 -11.13 -10.98 -13.00
CA SER A 169 -11.75 -10.22 -14.09
C SER A 169 -10.72 -9.74 -15.13
N THR A 170 -10.37 -10.57 -16.11
CA THR A 170 -10.07 -10.16 -17.50
C THR A 170 -9.92 -11.36 -18.43
N ARG A 171 -10.52 -11.26 -19.62
CA ARG A 171 -9.91 -11.80 -20.85
C ARG A 171 -8.79 -10.87 -21.32
#